data_AF-A0A5A8D5L0-F1
#
_entry.id   AF-A0A5A8D5L0-F1
#
_cell.length_a   1.000
_cell.length_b   1.000
_cell.length_c   1.000
_cell.angle_alpha   90.00
_cell.angle_beta   90.00
_cell.angle_gamma   90.00
#
_symmetry.space_group_name_H-M   'P 1'
#
loop_
_entity.id
_entity.type
_entity.pdbx_description
1 polymer ?
#
loop_
_entity_poly.entity_id
_entity_poly.type
_entity_poly.pdbx_seq_one_letter_code
_entity_poly.pdbx_strand_id
1 'polypeptide(L)'
;MAKDGVAPPILREYRPAWAVHAVLRFAACHYEVMPVPLPDAPSDRCADALGPPVLADGPALAQGTERCLKYVDSKAVDLGTMVVRENMPESDRAGLEALLSLVLGKLEAVATFIEFVSCPARAEAPERVLTPFSMRWLVRRQRSAKAAALIEAAGITREEDAKAAAIETYTALGTMLADALEDVRDDEPEGPFFFGEQPSILDAAVFEHLMRVQNSPADAWLKESGYAKLLESHRQVVLTRYFGGVGISKPQDALVMLGPHWAPVAGALTGTDKHDESGLNYIAIGLAAVIIGAAGYFAVSTAARGGEMQVASAADK
;
A
#
# COMPACT_ATOMS: atom_id res chain seq x y z
N MET A 1 1.68 -19.83 -10.64
CA MET A 1 0.50 -19.87 -9.74
C MET A 1 -0.59 -19.07 -10.45
N ALA A 2 -1.71 -19.59 -10.94
CA ALA A 2 -2.34 -20.91 -10.85
C ALA A 2 -1.69 -21.96 -11.76
N LYS A 3 -1.58 -23.19 -11.25
CA LYS A 3 -1.64 -24.39 -12.09
C LYS A 3 -3.10 -24.80 -12.12
N ASP A 4 -3.60 -25.24 -13.27
CA ASP A 4 -4.98 -25.67 -13.45
C ASP A 4 -5.47 -26.51 -12.26
N GLY A 5 -6.47 -26.01 -11.53
CA GLY A 5 -7.11 -26.71 -10.41
C GLY A 5 -6.65 -26.34 -8.98
N VAL A 6 -5.70 -25.42 -8.78
CA VAL A 6 -5.32 -24.93 -7.43
C VAL A 6 -6.06 -23.64 -7.10
N ALA A 7 -6.71 -23.60 -5.93
CA ALA A 7 -7.40 -22.40 -5.44
C ALA A 7 -6.45 -21.20 -5.36
N PRO A 8 -6.90 -19.97 -5.67
CA PRO A 8 -6.05 -18.79 -5.59
C PRO A 8 -5.59 -18.53 -4.16
N PRO A 9 -4.40 -17.94 -3.96
CA PRO A 9 -3.95 -17.51 -2.64
C PRO A 9 -4.92 -16.48 -2.06
N ILE A 10 -5.12 -16.56 -0.74
CA ILE A 10 -6.02 -15.68 0.01
C ILE A 10 -5.17 -14.77 0.89
N LEU A 11 -5.22 -13.47 0.62
CA LEU A 11 -4.67 -12.42 1.46
C LEU A 11 -5.69 -12.03 2.52
N ARG A 12 -5.36 -12.33 3.77
CA ARG A 12 -6.14 -11.98 4.95
C ARG A 12 -5.55 -10.74 5.59
N GLU A 13 -6.38 -9.71 5.74
CA GLU A 13 -5.90 -8.43 6.24
C GLU A 13 -6.95 -7.72 7.10
N TYR A 14 -6.45 -7.02 8.13
CA TYR A 14 -7.24 -6.12 8.96
C TYR A 14 -7.22 -4.68 8.42
N ARG A 15 -6.13 -4.32 7.73
CA ARG A 15 -5.93 -3.05 7.03
C ARG A 15 -5.26 -3.36 5.69
N PRO A 16 -5.47 -2.53 4.65
CA PRO A 16 -4.84 -2.74 3.35
C PRO A 16 -3.32 -2.90 3.48
N ALA A 17 -2.83 -4.09 3.16
CA ALA A 17 -1.41 -4.44 3.19
C ALA A 17 -0.77 -4.08 1.85
N TRP A 18 -0.63 -2.78 1.61
CA TRP A 18 -0.25 -2.22 0.32
C TRP A 18 1.00 -2.84 -0.30
N ALA A 19 2.03 -3.17 0.49
CA ALA A 19 3.24 -3.79 -0.05
C ALA A 19 2.94 -5.21 -0.54
N VAL A 20 2.15 -5.99 0.19
CA VAL A 20 1.77 -7.35 -0.21
C VAL A 20 0.90 -7.32 -1.46
N HIS A 21 -0.07 -6.39 -1.53
CA HIS A 21 -0.85 -6.16 -2.74
C HIS A 21 0.00 -5.76 -3.94
N ALA A 22 0.94 -4.84 -3.74
CA ALA A 22 1.84 -4.37 -4.78
C ALA A 22 2.70 -5.51 -5.30
N VAL A 23 3.38 -6.27 -4.45
CA VAL A 23 4.21 -7.41 -4.89
C VAL A 23 3.38 -8.49 -5.59
N LEU A 24 2.18 -8.83 -5.08
CA LEU A 24 1.30 -9.78 -5.77
C LEU A 24 0.90 -9.28 -7.16
N ARG A 25 0.67 -7.97 -7.33
CA ARG A 25 0.34 -7.36 -8.62
C ARG A 25 1.55 -7.22 -9.53
N PHE A 26 2.74 -6.91 -9.00
CA PHE A 26 4.01 -6.91 -9.73
C PHE A 26 4.27 -8.29 -10.32
N ALA A 27 4.08 -9.33 -9.50
CA ALA A 27 4.19 -10.73 -9.92
C ALA A 27 3.04 -11.19 -10.84
N ALA A 28 2.05 -10.35 -11.16
CA ALA A 28 0.84 -10.72 -11.91
C ALA A 28 0.09 -11.94 -11.33
N CYS A 29 0.17 -12.12 -10.01
CA CYS A 29 -0.53 -13.19 -9.31
C CYS A 29 -2.01 -12.87 -9.17
N HIS A 30 -2.87 -13.84 -9.49
CA HIS A 30 -4.28 -13.77 -9.08
C HIS A 30 -4.41 -14.17 -7.61
N TYR A 31 -5.12 -13.36 -6.84
CA TYR A 31 -5.35 -13.60 -5.40
C TYR A 31 -6.74 -13.09 -4.99
N GLU A 32 -7.23 -13.62 -3.88
CA GLU A 32 -8.46 -13.15 -3.24
C GLU A 32 -8.13 -12.37 -1.97
N VAL A 33 -8.88 -11.31 -1.70
CA VAL A 33 -8.75 -10.51 -0.48
C VAL A 33 -9.87 -10.87 0.47
N MET A 34 -9.51 -11.28 1.68
CA MET A 34 -10.42 -11.58 2.75
C MET A 34 -10.20 -10.58 3.89
N PRO A 35 -11.06 -9.54 4.02
CA PRO A 35 -11.01 -8.69 5.18
C PRO A 35 -11.31 -9.55 6.42
N VAL A 36 -10.39 -9.58 7.36
CA VAL A 36 -10.57 -10.31 8.61
C VAL A 36 -11.03 -9.31 9.67
N PRO A 37 -12.34 -9.28 10.03
CA PRO A 37 -12.72 -8.66 11.28
C PRO A 37 -11.98 -9.40 12.39
N LEU A 38 -11.65 -8.68 13.46
CA LEU A 38 -11.02 -9.27 14.64
C LEU A 38 -11.60 -10.64 14.96
N PRO A 39 -10.77 -11.66 15.25
CA PRO A 39 -11.29 -12.99 15.49
C PRO A 39 -12.16 -13.00 16.74
N ASP A 40 -13.34 -13.58 16.61
CA ASP A 40 -14.31 -13.81 17.69
C ASP A 40 -13.86 -14.89 18.70
N ALA A 41 -12.60 -15.34 18.70
CA ALA A 41 -12.15 -16.34 19.67
C ALA A 41 -10.63 -16.35 19.92
N PRO A 42 -10.20 -16.54 21.20
CA PRO A 42 -8.83 -16.87 21.55
C PRO A 42 -8.63 -18.36 21.25
N SER A 43 -8.35 -18.70 19.99
CA SER A 43 -7.82 -20.02 19.66
C SER A 43 -6.38 -19.85 19.19
N ASP A 44 -5.51 -20.69 19.75
CA ASP A 44 -4.03 -20.68 19.70
C ASP A 44 -3.39 -20.79 18.30
N ARG A 45 -4.11 -20.44 17.23
CA ARG A 45 -3.57 -20.27 15.86
C ARG A 45 -3.76 -18.87 15.29
N CYS A 46 -4.43 -18.00 16.04
CA CYS A 46 -4.66 -16.57 15.75
C CYS A 46 -4.16 -15.67 16.90
N ALA A 47 -3.02 -16.02 17.54
CA ALA A 47 -2.45 -15.22 18.63
C ALA A 47 -2.03 -13.79 18.22
N ASP A 48 -2.02 -13.50 16.91
CA ASP A 48 -1.93 -12.17 16.33
C ASP A 48 -3.26 -11.70 15.73
N ALA A 49 -4.37 -11.89 16.44
CA ALA A 49 -5.75 -11.47 16.10
C ALA A 49 -5.96 -10.01 15.62
N LEU A 50 -4.95 -9.15 15.77
CA LEU A 50 -4.91 -7.74 15.35
C LEU A 50 -3.80 -7.49 14.33
N GLY A 51 -3.41 -8.58 13.68
CA GLY A 51 -2.04 -8.86 13.30
C GLY A 51 -1.66 -8.39 11.91
N PRO A 52 -0.37 -8.56 11.61
CA PRO A 52 0.14 -8.29 10.29
C PRO A 52 -0.61 -9.09 9.21
N PRO A 53 -0.52 -8.69 7.93
CA PRO A 53 -1.13 -9.43 6.83
C PRO A 53 -0.74 -10.90 6.84
N VAL A 54 -1.69 -11.75 6.46
CA VAL A 54 -1.51 -13.19 6.36
C VAL A 54 -1.82 -13.63 4.94
N LEU A 55 -0.83 -14.19 4.25
CA LEU A 55 -1.00 -14.77 2.93
C LEU A 55 -1.11 -16.29 3.06
N ALA A 56 -2.28 -16.83 2.73
CA ALA A 56 -2.55 -18.27 2.72
C ALA A 56 -2.53 -18.78 1.28
N ASP A 57 -1.62 -19.70 0.97
CA ASP A 57 -1.51 -20.36 -0.33
C ASP A 57 -1.51 -21.88 -0.15
N GLY A 58 -2.70 -22.50 -0.28
CA GLY A 58 -2.89 -23.91 0.03
C GLY A 58 -2.41 -24.25 1.46
N PRO A 59 -1.43 -25.17 1.64
CA PRO A 59 -0.87 -25.50 2.95
C PRO A 59 0.15 -24.46 3.47
N ALA A 60 0.64 -23.54 2.63
CA ALA A 60 1.61 -22.53 3.02
C ALA A 60 0.91 -21.32 3.66
N LEU A 61 1.53 -20.80 4.72
CA LEU A 61 1.04 -19.63 5.45
C LEU A 61 2.19 -18.68 5.74
N ALA A 62 2.15 -17.47 5.18
CA ALA A 62 3.07 -16.39 5.52
C ALA A 62 2.33 -15.37 6.39
N GLN A 63 2.92 -14.99 7.52
CA GLN A 63 2.36 -14.02 8.48
C GLN A 63 3.39 -12.92 8.73
N GLY A 64 3.00 -11.65 8.58
CA GLY A 64 3.98 -10.54 8.58
C GLY A 64 4.13 -9.95 7.20
N THR A 65 4.18 -8.62 7.07
CA THR A 65 4.50 -7.97 5.78
C THR A 65 5.82 -8.51 5.25
N GLU A 66 6.89 -8.51 6.04
CA GLU A 66 8.20 -9.03 5.63
C GLU A 66 8.15 -10.50 5.15
N ARG A 67 7.45 -11.38 5.88
CA ARG A 67 7.33 -12.80 5.50
C ARG A 67 6.50 -12.98 4.23
N CYS A 68 5.42 -12.22 4.07
CA CYS A 68 4.61 -12.21 2.86
C CYS A 68 5.43 -11.73 1.65
N LEU A 69 6.21 -10.65 1.80
CA LEU A 69 7.08 -10.16 0.73
C LEU A 69 8.13 -11.20 0.34
N LYS A 70 8.83 -11.80 1.31
CA LYS A 70 9.82 -12.87 1.06
C LYS A 70 9.19 -14.10 0.42
N TYR A 71 7.99 -14.45 0.84
CA TYR A 71 7.25 -15.57 0.26
C TYR A 71 6.96 -15.31 -1.23
N VAL A 72 6.41 -14.14 -1.57
CA VAL A 72 6.10 -13.82 -2.97
C VAL A 72 7.38 -13.66 -3.80
N ASP A 73 8.44 -13.04 -3.27
CA ASP A 73 9.77 -12.93 -3.89
C ASP A 73 10.29 -14.31 -4.31
N SER A 74 10.23 -15.30 -3.42
CA SER A 74 10.66 -16.68 -3.70
C SER A 74 9.81 -17.41 -4.76
N LYS A 75 8.58 -16.95 -5.00
CA LYS A 75 7.65 -17.54 -5.99
C LYS A 75 7.65 -16.79 -7.31
N ALA A 76 8.06 -15.53 -7.31
CA ALA A 76 8.10 -14.68 -8.49
C ALA A 76 9.19 -15.08 -9.49
N VAL A 77 10.16 -15.91 -9.10
CA VAL A 77 11.22 -16.48 -9.97
C VAL A 77 10.62 -17.07 -11.25
N ASP A 78 9.46 -17.70 -11.15
CA ASP A 78 8.81 -18.38 -12.26
C ASP A 78 8.03 -17.43 -13.21
N LEU A 79 7.82 -16.17 -12.83
CA LEU A 79 6.87 -15.26 -13.49
C LEU A 79 7.55 -14.15 -14.30
N GLY A 80 8.81 -13.80 -14.02
CA GLY A 80 9.62 -12.89 -14.84
C GLY A 80 9.15 -11.42 -14.93
N THR A 81 8.16 -11.04 -14.13
CA THR A 81 7.49 -9.73 -14.15
C THR A 81 7.97 -8.74 -13.09
N MET A 82 8.86 -9.17 -12.19
CA MET A 82 9.43 -8.37 -11.11
C MET A 82 10.90 -8.78 -10.95
N VAL A 83 11.76 -7.86 -10.52
CA VAL A 83 13.13 -8.20 -10.16
C VAL A 83 13.12 -9.05 -8.90
N VAL A 84 13.62 -10.28 -9.05
CA VAL A 84 13.71 -11.24 -7.96
C VAL A 84 15.11 -11.24 -7.39
N ARG A 85 15.22 -11.32 -6.06
CA ARG A 85 16.47 -11.32 -5.30
C ARG A 85 17.53 -12.29 -5.83
N GLU A 86 17.10 -13.48 -6.27
CA GLU A 86 17.99 -14.54 -6.76
C GLU A 86 18.68 -14.17 -8.07
N ASN A 87 18.05 -13.33 -8.89
CA ASN A 87 18.57 -12.93 -10.21
C ASN A 87 19.41 -11.63 -10.17
N MET A 88 19.47 -10.96 -9.01
CA MET A 88 20.26 -9.74 -8.83
C MET A 88 21.75 -10.06 -8.60
N PRO A 89 22.68 -9.18 -9.06
CA PRO A 89 24.08 -9.26 -8.66
C PRO A 89 24.22 -9.06 -7.14
N GLU A 90 25.32 -9.58 -6.58
CA GLU A 90 25.52 -9.61 -5.12
C GLU A 90 25.57 -8.21 -4.49
N SER A 91 26.10 -7.21 -5.20
CA SER A 91 26.10 -5.80 -4.79
C SER A 91 24.68 -5.27 -4.56
N ASP A 92 23.80 -5.53 -5.52
CA ASP A 92 22.45 -4.97 -5.54
C ASP A 92 21.56 -5.70 -4.55
N ARG A 93 21.82 -7.00 -4.34
CA ARG A 93 21.16 -7.79 -3.30
C ARG A 93 21.47 -7.26 -1.89
N ALA A 94 22.73 -6.93 -1.61
CA ALA A 94 23.11 -6.34 -0.33
C ALA A 94 22.46 -4.95 -0.14
N GLY A 95 22.43 -4.14 -1.21
CA GLY A 95 21.73 -2.86 -1.23
C GLY A 95 20.23 -3.00 -0.95
N LEU A 96 19.57 -3.95 -1.63
CA LEU A 96 18.15 -4.28 -1.45
C LEU A 96 17.86 -4.62 0.02
N GLU A 97 18.66 -5.50 0.63
CA GLU A 97 18.44 -5.94 2.01
C GLU A 97 18.64 -4.81 3.02
N ALA A 98 19.66 -3.97 2.82
CA ALA A 98 19.91 -2.81 3.68
C ALA A 98 18.73 -1.81 3.63
N LEU A 99 18.25 -1.50 2.43
CA LEU A 99 17.14 -0.57 2.23
C LEU A 99 15.81 -1.13 2.70
N LEU A 100 15.56 -2.41 2.45
CA LEU A 100 14.37 -3.08 2.95
C LEU A 100 14.35 -3.07 4.49
N SER A 101 15.50 -3.27 5.14
CA SER A 101 15.62 -3.13 6.59
C SER A 101 15.39 -1.70 7.07
N LEU A 102 15.79 -0.68 6.30
CA LEU A 102 15.50 0.72 6.62
C LEU A 102 14.00 1.01 6.54
N VAL A 103 13.32 0.53 5.49
CA VAL A 103 11.89 0.75 5.28
C VAL A 103 11.05 -0.02 6.31
N LEU A 104 11.23 -1.33 6.41
CA LEU A 104 10.46 -2.19 7.32
C LEU A 104 10.86 -2.03 8.79
N GLY A 105 12.03 -1.45 9.08
CA GLY A 105 12.45 -1.15 10.44
C GLY A 105 12.13 0.29 10.84
N LYS A 106 12.90 1.24 10.30
CA LYS A 106 12.85 2.65 10.71
C LYS A 106 11.59 3.35 10.23
N LEU A 107 11.24 3.24 8.95
CA LEU A 107 10.07 3.94 8.42
C LEU A 107 8.75 3.33 8.92
N GLU A 108 8.70 2.01 9.16
CA GLU A 108 7.57 1.38 9.84
C GLU A 108 7.38 1.96 11.26
N ALA A 109 8.47 2.20 11.99
CA ALA A 109 8.41 2.85 13.30
C ALA A 109 7.95 4.30 13.24
N VAL A 110 8.42 5.06 12.25
CA VAL A 110 7.96 6.43 11.99
C VAL A 110 6.46 6.45 11.67
N ALA A 111 5.99 5.59 10.76
CA ALA A 111 4.57 5.51 10.42
C ALA A 111 3.71 5.12 11.64
N THR A 112 4.23 4.20 12.46
CA THR A 112 3.58 3.77 13.71
C THR A 112 3.53 4.88 14.75
N PHE A 113 4.62 5.65 14.90
CA PHE A 113 4.65 6.84 15.75
C PHE A 113 3.60 7.86 15.32
N ILE A 114 3.50 8.15 14.02
CA ILE A 114 2.51 9.09 13.50
C ILE A 114 1.10 8.61 13.77
N GLU A 115 0.81 7.32 13.53
CA GLU A 115 -0.53 6.77 13.72
C GLU A 115 -0.98 6.77 15.18
N PHE A 116 -0.09 6.47 16.13
CA PHE A 116 -0.46 6.27 17.53
C PHE A 116 -0.16 7.46 18.46
N VAL A 117 0.79 8.32 18.08
CA VAL A 117 1.23 9.46 18.89
C VAL A 117 0.77 10.78 18.27
N SER A 118 1.17 11.08 17.03
CA SER A 118 0.88 12.38 16.40
C SER A 118 -0.55 12.52 15.88
N CYS A 119 -1.16 11.45 15.40
CA CYS A 119 -2.46 11.44 14.73
C CYS A 119 -3.32 10.23 15.16
N PRO A 120 -3.70 10.12 16.44
CA PRO A 120 -4.41 8.94 16.98
C PRO A 120 -5.75 8.66 16.29
N ALA A 121 -6.41 9.69 15.73
CA ALA A 121 -7.62 9.52 14.93
C ALA A 121 -7.43 8.57 13.73
N ARG A 122 -6.22 8.51 13.16
CA ARG A 122 -5.87 7.61 12.05
C ARG A 122 -5.75 6.15 12.53
N ALA A 123 -5.21 5.94 13.73
CA ALA A 123 -5.15 4.60 14.33
C ALA A 123 -6.55 4.07 14.71
N GLU A 124 -7.44 4.95 15.18
CA GLU A 124 -8.78 4.64 15.68
C GLU A 124 -9.81 4.35 14.58
N ALA A 125 -9.64 4.93 13.39
CA ALA A 125 -10.57 4.75 12.30
C ALA A 125 -10.92 3.25 12.09
N PRO A 126 -9.96 2.32 11.84
CA PRO A 126 -10.22 0.89 11.60
C PRO A 126 -11.07 0.23 12.68
N GLU A 127 -10.82 0.60 13.93
CA GLU A 127 -11.47 0.04 15.10
C GLU A 127 -12.94 0.44 15.20
N ARG A 128 -13.33 1.60 14.65
CA ARG A 128 -14.72 2.05 14.70
C ARG A 128 -15.63 1.25 13.78
N VAL A 129 -15.09 0.63 12.72
CA VAL A 129 -15.89 -0.02 11.69
C VAL A 129 -15.74 -1.54 11.72
N LEU A 130 -14.52 -2.04 11.96
CA LEU A 130 -14.20 -3.47 11.88
C LEU A 130 -14.22 -4.16 13.24
N THR A 131 -14.44 -3.42 14.33
CA THR A 131 -14.37 -3.96 15.70
C THR A 131 -15.67 -3.77 16.46
N PRO A 132 -16.27 -4.86 16.98
CA PRO A 132 -17.41 -4.80 17.89
C PRO A 132 -17.13 -3.85 19.06
N PHE A 133 -18.13 -3.05 19.45
CA PHE A 133 -17.99 -2.02 20.47
C PHE A 133 -17.36 -2.52 21.78
N SER A 134 -17.77 -3.72 22.22
CA SER A 134 -17.26 -4.38 23.44
C SER A 134 -15.77 -4.72 23.39
N MET A 135 -15.20 -4.91 22.20
CA MET A 135 -13.79 -5.29 22.02
C MET A 135 -12.87 -4.10 21.72
N ARG A 136 -13.41 -2.92 21.36
CA ARG A 136 -12.61 -1.76 20.91
C ARG A 136 -11.52 -1.36 21.91
N TRP A 137 -11.84 -1.33 23.20
CA TRP A 137 -10.86 -0.96 24.22
C TRP A 137 -9.71 -1.97 24.33
N LEU A 138 -10.02 -3.27 24.32
CA LEU A 138 -9.01 -4.32 24.42
C LEU A 138 -8.08 -4.31 23.20
N VAL A 139 -8.69 -4.18 22.02
CA VAL A 139 -8.00 -4.08 20.73
C VAL A 139 -7.05 -2.90 20.70
N ARG A 140 -7.57 -1.72 21.03
CA ARG A 140 -6.78 -0.50 21.08
C ARG A 140 -5.60 -0.66 22.02
N ARG A 141 -5.82 -1.18 23.22
CA ARG A 141 -4.77 -1.39 24.22
C ARG A 141 -3.68 -2.34 23.72
N GLN A 142 -4.05 -3.46 23.11
CA GLN A 142 -3.08 -4.42 22.58
C GLN A 142 -2.27 -3.82 21.42
N ARG A 143 -2.91 -3.05 20.53
CA ARG A 143 -2.24 -2.38 19.41
C ARG A 143 -1.32 -1.27 19.87
N SER A 144 -1.77 -0.44 20.80
CA SER A 144 -0.93 0.61 21.39
C SER A 144 0.29 0.03 22.11
N ALA A 145 0.15 -1.12 22.80
CA ALA A 145 1.29 -1.79 23.42
C ALA A 145 2.32 -2.30 22.39
N LYS A 146 1.86 -2.93 21.31
CA LYS A 146 2.74 -3.36 20.20
C LYS A 146 3.40 -2.17 19.50
N ALA A 147 2.65 -1.11 19.26
CA ALA A 147 3.16 0.13 18.67
C ALA A 147 4.24 0.77 19.55
N ALA A 148 4.01 0.87 20.86
CA ALA A 148 4.98 1.40 21.80
C ALA A 148 6.28 0.59 21.79
N ALA A 149 6.21 -0.74 21.80
CA ALA A 149 7.39 -1.59 21.72
C ALA A 149 8.20 -1.39 20.43
N LEU A 150 7.52 -1.20 19.29
CA LEU A 150 8.17 -0.98 18.00
C LEU A 150 8.83 0.41 17.92
N ILE A 151 8.16 1.45 18.44
CA ILE A 151 8.68 2.82 18.53
C ILE A 151 9.92 2.87 19.45
N GLU A 152 9.84 2.20 20.60
CA GLU A 152 10.94 2.11 21.56
C GLU A 152 12.15 1.36 20.99
N ALA A 153 11.92 0.24 20.30
CA ALA A 153 12.98 -0.52 19.63
C ALA A 153 13.70 0.29 18.54
N ALA A 154 13.01 1.23 17.89
CA ALA A 154 13.59 2.16 16.93
C ALA A 154 14.31 3.35 17.58
N GLY A 155 14.29 3.47 18.91
CA GLY A 155 14.90 4.59 19.64
C GLY A 155 14.17 5.92 19.45
N ILE A 156 12.92 5.90 18.98
CA ILE A 156 12.12 7.10 18.76
C ILE A 156 11.44 7.47 20.08
N THR A 157 11.85 8.58 20.68
CA THR A 157 11.23 9.06 21.94
C THR A 157 10.39 10.30 21.73
N ARG A 158 10.76 11.12 20.74
CA ARG A 158 10.12 12.40 20.42
C ARG A 158 9.81 12.49 18.94
N GLU A 159 8.95 13.46 18.61
CA GLU A 159 8.62 13.78 17.22
C GLU A 159 9.86 14.23 16.42
N GLU A 160 10.80 14.93 17.06
CA GLU A 160 12.07 15.33 16.43
C GLU A 160 12.90 14.12 16.00
N ASP A 161 12.96 13.06 16.83
CA ASP A 161 13.66 11.81 16.50
C ASP A 161 12.99 11.11 15.30
N ALA A 162 11.64 11.05 15.32
CA ALA A 162 10.86 10.47 14.22
C ALA A 162 11.06 11.25 12.92
N LYS A 163 11.06 12.58 13.00
CA LYS A 163 11.28 13.48 11.86
C LYS A 163 12.68 13.31 11.28
N ALA A 164 13.72 13.32 12.12
CA ALA A 164 15.09 13.11 11.68
C ALA A 164 15.26 11.76 10.99
N ALA A 165 14.77 10.67 11.60
CA ALA A 165 14.81 9.34 11.02
C ALA A 165 14.07 9.25 9.67
N ALA A 166 12.92 9.92 9.56
CA ALA A 166 12.14 9.98 8.33
C ALA A 166 12.91 10.71 7.22
N ILE A 167 13.42 11.91 7.52
CA ILE A 167 14.16 12.74 6.54
C ILE A 167 15.41 12.00 6.06
N GLU A 168 16.22 11.46 6.97
CA GLU A 168 17.42 10.69 6.60
C GLU A 168 17.08 9.53 5.67
N THR A 169 16.01 8.79 5.96
CA THR A 169 15.62 7.63 5.15
C THR A 169 15.02 8.05 3.81
N TYR A 170 14.21 9.12 3.77
CA TYR A 170 13.70 9.66 2.51
C TYR A 170 14.79 10.21 1.62
N THR A 171 15.81 10.85 2.20
CA THR A 171 16.99 11.31 1.47
C THR A 171 17.73 10.11 0.88
N ALA A 172 17.99 9.05 1.66
CA ALA A 172 18.67 7.86 1.17
C ALA A 172 17.89 7.12 0.06
N LEU A 173 16.57 6.98 0.21
CA LEU A 173 15.71 6.40 -0.83
C LEU A 173 15.67 7.30 -2.07
N GLY A 174 15.54 8.60 -1.86
CA GLY A 174 15.49 9.59 -2.93
C GLY A 174 16.76 9.66 -3.76
N THR A 175 17.94 9.62 -3.13
CA THR A 175 19.23 9.58 -3.83
C THR A 175 19.33 8.34 -4.69
N MET A 176 19.02 7.16 -4.14
CA MET A 176 19.11 5.92 -4.92
C MET A 176 18.14 5.89 -6.10
N LEU A 177 16.92 6.37 -5.89
CA LEU A 177 15.93 6.44 -6.97
C LEU A 177 16.31 7.47 -8.04
N ALA A 178 17.03 8.53 -7.67
CA ALA A 178 17.57 9.52 -8.60
C ALA A 178 18.71 8.92 -9.41
N ASP A 179 19.63 8.20 -8.77
CA ASP A 179 20.73 7.49 -9.44
C ASP A 179 20.16 6.48 -10.46
N ALA A 180 19.13 5.71 -10.06
CA ALA A 180 18.45 4.78 -10.96
C ALA A 180 17.75 5.45 -12.14
N LEU A 181 17.37 6.72 -12.03
CA LEU A 181 16.78 7.51 -13.11
C LEU A 181 17.79 8.05 -14.11
N GLU A 182 18.98 8.46 -13.64
CA GLU A 182 20.03 8.99 -14.52
C GLU A 182 20.50 7.94 -15.54
N ASP A 183 20.37 6.66 -15.20
CA ASP A 183 20.69 5.54 -16.06
C ASP A 183 19.61 5.22 -17.13
N VAL A 184 18.39 5.80 -17.01
CA VAL A 184 17.26 5.58 -17.92
C VAL A 184 17.26 6.64 -19.03
N ARG A 185 17.43 6.21 -20.29
CA ARG A 185 17.51 7.06 -21.49
C ARG A 185 16.22 7.87 -21.74
N ASP A 186 16.38 9.05 -22.34
CA ASP A 186 15.37 10.11 -22.56
C ASP A 186 14.05 9.71 -23.29
N ASP A 187 13.90 8.49 -23.81
CA ASP A 187 12.85 8.15 -24.78
C ASP A 187 11.64 7.37 -24.23
N GLU A 188 11.66 6.85 -22.99
CA GLU A 188 10.49 6.17 -22.39
C GLU A 188 10.28 6.51 -20.91
N PRO A 189 9.24 7.29 -20.53
CA PRO A 189 8.95 7.66 -19.15
C PRO A 189 8.10 6.58 -18.45
N GLU A 190 8.47 5.30 -18.55
CA GLU A 190 7.76 4.20 -17.87
C GLU A 190 8.43 3.74 -16.57
N GLY A 191 8.87 4.74 -15.78
CA GLY A 191 8.92 4.68 -14.32
C GLY A 191 10.16 4.04 -13.71
N PRO A 192 11.01 4.80 -12.98
CA PRO A 192 12.18 4.23 -12.32
C PRO A 192 11.73 3.41 -11.11
N PHE A 193 12.08 2.14 -11.12
CA PHE A 193 12.13 1.36 -9.90
C PHE A 193 13.56 1.40 -9.36
N PHE A 194 13.75 1.06 -8.09
CA PHE A 194 15.07 1.15 -7.45
C PHE A 194 16.16 0.31 -8.14
N PHE A 195 15.79 -0.71 -8.90
CA PHE A 195 16.71 -1.63 -9.57
C PHE A 195 16.42 -1.76 -11.08
N GLY A 196 16.01 -0.65 -11.72
CA GLY A 196 15.81 -0.56 -13.17
C GLY A 196 14.35 -0.45 -13.60
N GLU A 197 13.99 -1.10 -14.71
CA GLU A 197 12.67 -0.97 -15.36
C GLU A 197 11.57 -1.86 -14.73
N GLN A 198 11.98 -2.86 -13.97
CA GLN A 198 11.05 -3.76 -13.28
C GLN A 198 10.98 -3.43 -11.79
N PRO A 199 9.79 -3.52 -11.17
CA PRO A 199 9.66 -3.31 -9.73
C PRO A 199 10.36 -4.43 -8.96
N SER A 200 10.63 -4.16 -7.69
CA SER A 200 11.14 -5.11 -6.71
C SER A 200 10.30 -5.08 -5.43
N ILE A 201 10.64 -5.94 -4.47
CA ILE A 201 10.01 -5.90 -3.14
C ILE A 201 10.29 -4.59 -2.37
N LEU A 202 11.37 -3.88 -2.70
CA LEU A 202 11.66 -2.57 -2.10
C LEU A 202 10.66 -1.52 -2.57
N ASP A 203 10.35 -1.49 -3.86
CA ASP A 203 9.37 -0.57 -4.44
C ASP A 203 8.00 -0.75 -3.78
N ALA A 204 7.60 -2.00 -3.51
CA ALA A 204 6.38 -2.30 -2.78
C ALA A 204 6.39 -1.81 -1.32
N ALA A 205 7.50 -2.00 -0.61
CA ALA A 205 7.64 -1.56 0.78
C ALA A 205 7.63 -0.02 0.90
N VAL A 206 8.35 0.66 0.00
CA VAL A 206 8.36 2.12 -0.10
C VAL A 206 6.98 2.64 -0.46
N PHE A 207 6.32 2.01 -1.43
CA PHE A 207 4.95 2.35 -1.81
C PHE A 207 3.97 2.25 -0.63
N GLU A 208 4.00 1.17 0.15
CA GLU A 208 3.17 1.04 1.36
C GLU A 208 3.41 2.17 2.34
N HIS A 209 4.68 2.47 2.63
CA HIS A 209 5.02 3.54 3.55
C HIS A 209 4.45 4.89 3.09
N LEU A 210 4.64 5.24 1.81
CA LEU A 210 4.12 6.48 1.23
C LEU A 210 2.59 6.55 1.29
N MET A 211 1.89 5.44 1.04
CA MET A 211 0.43 5.37 1.21
C MET A 211 0.01 5.55 2.68
N ARG A 212 0.77 5.00 3.63
CA ARG A 212 0.48 5.11 5.07
C ARG A 212 0.69 6.51 5.62
N VAL A 213 1.68 7.26 5.11
CA VAL A 213 2.00 8.61 5.60
C VAL A 213 1.33 9.75 4.83
N GLN A 214 0.63 9.45 3.73
CA GLN A 214 -0.11 10.45 2.97
C GLN A 214 -1.08 11.24 3.87
N ASN A 215 -1.14 12.57 3.74
CA ASN A 215 -1.97 13.45 4.57
C ASN A 215 -1.67 13.33 6.08
N SER A 216 -0.40 13.18 6.45
CA SER A 216 0.08 13.18 7.84
C SER A 216 1.25 14.16 8.01
N PRO A 217 1.73 14.43 9.24
CA PRO A 217 2.92 15.25 9.45
C PRO A 217 4.15 14.79 8.65
N ALA A 218 4.29 13.49 8.38
CA ALA A 218 5.37 12.98 7.53
C ALA A 218 5.31 13.43 6.07
N ASP A 219 4.18 13.93 5.57
CA ASP A 219 4.12 14.56 4.24
C ASP A 219 4.94 15.86 4.19
N ALA A 220 4.97 16.61 5.30
CA ALA A 220 5.85 17.78 5.43
C ALA A 220 7.32 17.34 5.53
N TRP A 221 7.61 16.29 6.31
CA TRP A 221 8.97 15.76 6.45
C TRP A 221 9.52 15.20 5.13
N LEU A 222 8.66 14.57 4.33
CA LEU A 222 8.99 14.13 2.97
C LEU A 222 9.38 15.32 2.09
N LYS A 223 8.64 16.44 2.16
CA LYS A 223 8.98 17.68 1.44
C LYS A 223 10.32 18.27 1.88
N GLU A 224 10.61 18.21 3.18
CA GLU A 224 11.89 18.68 3.73
C GLU A 224 13.10 17.84 3.28
N SER A 225 12.91 16.57 2.92
CA SER A 225 14.00 15.70 2.42
C SER A 225 14.58 16.14 1.07
N GLY A 226 13.88 17.01 0.32
CA GLY A 226 14.25 17.41 -1.04
C GLY A 226 13.81 16.45 -2.14
N TYR A 227 13.40 15.21 -1.80
CA TYR A 227 13.05 14.15 -2.77
C TYR A 227 11.55 13.87 -2.87
N ALA A 228 10.70 14.71 -2.29
CA ALA A 228 9.25 14.49 -2.29
C ALA A 228 8.65 14.28 -3.67
N LYS A 229 9.04 15.11 -4.66
CA LYS A 229 8.51 14.97 -6.03
C LYS A 229 8.84 13.60 -6.63
N LEU A 230 10.06 13.13 -6.42
CA LEU A 230 10.54 11.88 -6.98
C LEU A 230 9.85 10.67 -6.34
N LEU A 231 9.80 10.63 -5.02
CA LEU A 231 9.12 9.56 -4.28
C LEU A 231 7.61 9.55 -4.53
N GLU A 232 7.00 10.72 -4.68
CA GLU A 232 5.58 10.85 -5.03
C GLU A 232 5.29 10.41 -6.47
N SER A 233 6.18 10.75 -7.41
CA SER A 233 6.12 10.23 -8.78
C SER A 233 6.24 8.71 -8.80
N HIS A 234 7.16 8.12 -8.03
CA HIS A 234 7.27 6.67 -7.88
C HIS A 234 5.98 6.05 -7.32
N ARG A 235 5.41 6.62 -6.25
CA ARG A 235 4.10 6.20 -5.70
C ARG A 235 3.01 6.23 -6.77
N GLN A 236 2.97 7.29 -7.58
CA GLN A 236 1.98 7.45 -8.62
C GLN A 236 2.18 6.47 -9.79
N VAL A 237 3.42 6.16 -10.18
CA VAL A 237 3.74 5.13 -11.17
C VAL A 237 3.22 3.77 -10.70
N VAL A 238 3.52 3.39 -9.46
CA VAL A 238 3.04 2.11 -8.88
C VAL A 238 1.52 2.05 -8.91
N LEU A 239 0.84 3.13 -8.48
CA LEU A 239 -0.61 3.22 -8.54
C LEU A 239 -1.16 3.11 -9.95
N THR A 240 -0.68 3.93 -10.88
CA THR A 240 -1.23 3.96 -12.25
C THR A 240 -1.01 2.63 -12.96
N ARG A 241 0.20 2.06 -12.88
CA ARG A 241 0.60 0.87 -13.63
C ARG A 241 -0.03 -0.41 -13.07
N TYR A 242 -0.10 -0.55 -11.75
CA TYR A 242 -0.52 -1.81 -11.11
C TYR A 242 -1.89 -1.76 -10.45
N PHE A 243 -2.43 -0.55 -10.23
CA PHE A 243 -3.76 -0.34 -9.64
C PHE A 243 -4.72 0.42 -10.57
N GLY A 244 -4.24 1.13 -11.61
CA GLY A 244 -5.04 2.01 -12.48
C GLY A 244 -5.88 1.31 -13.56
N GLY A 245 -5.58 0.06 -13.92
CA GLY A 245 -6.35 -0.73 -14.91
C GLY A 245 -7.61 -1.40 -14.36
N VAL A 246 -7.86 -1.30 -13.05
CA VAL A 246 -9.02 -1.92 -12.43
C VAL A 246 -10.14 -0.89 -12.37
N GLY A 247 -10.98 -0.88 -13.41
CA GLY A 247 -12.35 -0.40 -13.23
C GLY A 247 -12.90 -1.05 -11.97
N ILE A 248 -13.47 -0.24 -11.07
CA ILE A 248 -14.06 -0.63 -9.78
C ILE A 248 -15.20 -1.62 -10.07
N SER A 249 -14.83 -2.85 -10.41
CA SER A 249 -15.73 -3.93 -10.79
C SER A 249 -15.89 -4.91 -9.64
N LYS A 250 -14.98 -4.84 -8.65
CA LYS A 250 -15.02 -5.59 -7.41
C LYS A 250 -14.94 -4.62 -6.22
N PRO A 251 -15.79 -4.78 -5.18
CA PRO A 251 -15.75 -3.95 -3.97
C PRO A 251 -14.40 -3.99 -3.24
N GLN A 252 -13.61 -5.03 -3.51
CA GLN A 252 -12.25 -5.26 -3.03
C GLN A 252 -11.27 -4.14 -3.47
N ASP A 253 -11.39 -3.67 -4.71
CA ASP A 253 -10.52 -2.62 -5.26
C ASP A 253 -10.93 -1.22 -4.76
N ALA A 254 -12.20 -1.02 -4.41
CA ALA A 254 -12.67 0.19 -3.73
C ALA A 254 -12.13 0.27 -2.29
N LEU A 255 -12.12 -0.85 -1.56
CA LEU A 255 -11.57 -0.96 -0.20
C LEU A 255 -10.06 -0.66 -0.14
N VAL A 256 -9.31 -1.10 -1.16
CA VAL A 256 -7.89 -0.80 -1.32
C VAL A 256 -7.73 0.70 -1.65
N MET A 257 -8.37 1.24 -2.70
CA MET A 257 -8.16 2.63 -3.18
C MET A 257 -8.57 3.76 -2.20
N LEU A 258 -9.33 3.50 -1.14
CA LEU A 258 -9.84 4.54 -0.25
C LEU A 258 -8.83 5.09 0.77
N GLY A 259 -7.65 4.48 0.92
CA GLY A 259 -6.60 4.97 1.83
C GLY A 259 -7.16 5.28 3.24
N PRO A 260 -6.87 6.44 3.87
CA PRO A 260 -7.40 6.80 5.19
C PRO A 260 -8.92 7.08 5.22
N HIS A 261 -9.61 7.11 4.07
CA HIS A 261 -11.05 7.32 3.93
C HIS A 261 -11.86 6.01 3.90
N TRP A 262 -11.27 4.89 4.32
CA TRP A 262 -11.91 3.57 4.34
C TRP A 262 -13.09 3.46 5.35
N ALA A 263 -13.16 4.35 6.36
CA ALA A 263 -14.14 4.26 7.46
C ALA A 263 -15.62 4.42 7.07
N PRO A 264 -16.03 5.34 6.18
CA PRO A 264 -17.44 5.51 5.81
C PRO A 264 -17.93 4.45 4.82
N VAL A 265 -17.04 3.80 4.07
CA VAL A 265 -17.42 2.91 2.95
C VAL A 265 -17.58 1.44 3.40
N ALA A 266 -16.79 0.99 4.37
CA ALA A 266 -16.92 -0.37 4.90
C ALA A 266 -18.30 -0.60 5.57
N GLY A 267 -18.86 0.39 6.27
CA GLY A 267 -20.21 0.29 6.85
C GLY A 267 -21.35 0.17 5.82
N ALA A 268 -21.17 0.74 4.63
CA ALA A 268 -22.15 0.63 3.54
C ALA A 268 -22.09 -0.73 2.82
N LEU A 269 -20.94 -1.41 2.87
CA LEU A 269 -20.70 -2.70 2.18
C LEU A 269 -21.02 -3.92 3.05
N THR A 270 -20.96 -3.82 4.39
CA THR A 270 -21.22 -4.95 5.30
C THR A 270 -22.69 -5.19 5.62
N GLY A 271 -23.62 -4.36 5.13
CA GLY A 271 -25.06 -4.57 5.29
C GLY A 271 -25.55 -4.55 6.75
N THR A 272 -24.75 -4.03 7.67
CA THR A 272 -25.06 -3.93 9.10
C THR A 272 -25.44 -2.50 9.44
N ASP A 273 -26.59 -2.04 8.94
CA ASP A 273 -27.40 -1.03 9.62
C ASP A 273 -28.80 -1.03 9.00
N LYS A 274 -29.61 -2.00 9.44
CA LYS A 274 -31.06 -1.82 9.47
C LYS A 274 -31.37 -1.02 10.72
N HIS A 275 -31.23 0.31 10.65
CA HIS A 275 -31.94 1.33 11.45
C HIS A 275 -31.17 2.65 11.41
N ASP A 276 -31.27 3.38 10.29
CA ASP A 276 -31.60 4.81 10.31
C ASP A 276 -31.84 5.29 8.87
N GLU A 277 -33.13 5.40 8.53
CA GLU A 277 -33.64 6.11 7.36
C GLU A 277 -33.33 7.61 7.57
N SER A 278 -32.54 8.34 6.79
CA SER A 278 -32.92 8.81 5.44
C SER A 278 -31.97 9.92 4.94
N GLY A 279 -30.72 10.01 5.44
CA GLY A 279 -29.82 11.14 5.13
C GLY A 279 -28.37 10.79 4.74
N LEU A 280 -27.78 9.73 5.30
CA LEU A 280 -26.35 9.44 5.12
C LEU A 280 -26.06 8.54 3.90
N ASN A 281 -27.00 7.67 3.50
CA ASN A 281 -26.85 6.82 2.32
C ASN A 281 -26.78 7.62 1.02
N TYR A 282 -27.50 8.73 0.91
CA TYR A 282 -27.44 9.60 -0.29
C TYR A 282 -26.14 10.39 -0.38
N ILE A 283 -25.51 10.71 0.76
CA ILE A 283 -24.22 11.40 0.78
C ILE A 283 -23.09 10.44 0.46
N ALA A 284 -23.11 9.19 0.96
CA ALA A 284 -22.09 8.19 0.63
C ALA A 284 -22.19 7.71 -0.84
N ILE A 285 -23.40 7.47 -1.34
CA ILE A 285 -23.63 7.15 -2.75
C ILE A 285 -23.34 8.38 -3.64
N GLY A 286 -23.66 9.59 -3.16
CA GLY A 286 -23.34 10.84 -3.84
C GLY A 286 -21.84 11.12 -3.92
N LEU A 287 -21.09 10.88 -2.84
CA LEU A 287 -19.63 11.06 -2.82
C LEU A 287 -18.93 10.00 -3.70
N ALA A 288 -19.40 8.75 -3.64
CA ALA A 288 -18.90 7.70 -4.52
C ALA A 288 -19.22 8.01 -5.99
N ALA A 289 -20.42 8.51 -6.31
CA ALA A 289 -20.78 8.93 -7.66
C ALA A 289 -20.01 10.18 -8.13
N VAL A 290 -19.65 11.10 -7.23
CA VAL A 290 -18.82 12.27 -7.55
C VAL A 290 -17.35 11.88 -7.75
N ILE A 291 -16.81 10.95 -6.95
CA ILE A 291 -15.44 10.45 -7.11
C ILE A 291 -15.32 9.59 -8.39
N ILE A 292 -16.30 8.72 -8.65
CA ILE A 292 -16.38 7.92 -9.89
C ILE A 292 -16.64 8.81 -11.11
N GLY A 293 -17.50 9.82 -10.97
CA GLY A 293 -17.79 10.81 -12.01
C GLY A 293 -16.59 11.71 -12.34
N ALA A 294 -15.83 12.14 -11.33
CA ALA A 294 -14.61 12.93 -11.53
C ALA A 294 -13.48 12.11 -12.16
N ALA A 295 -13.32 10.83 -11.77
CA ALA A 295 -12.38 9.91 -12.40
C ALA A 295 -12.77 9.58 -13.85
N GLY A 296 -14.06 9.38 -14.12
CA GLY A 296 -14.60 9.18 -15.48
C GLY A 296 -14.46 10.43 -16.37
N TYR A 297 -14.68 11.63 -15.82
CA TYR A 297 -14.53 12.88 -16.57
C TYR A 297 -13.05 13.18 -16.91
N PHE A 298 -12.11 12.80 -16.04
CA PHE A 298 -10.67 12.89 -16.33
C PHE A 298 -10.21 11.87 -17.39
N ALA A 299 -10.76 10.65 -17.38
CA ALA A 299 -10.47 9.63 -18.39
C ALA A 299 -11.05 10.00 -19.78
N VAL A 300 -12.24 10.59 -19.83
CA VAL A 300 -12.87 11.02 -21.10
C VAL A 300 -12.24 12.30 -21.66
N SER A 301 -11.83 13.25 -20.81
CA SER A 301 -11.17 14.49 -21.29
C SER A 301 -9.72 14.28 -21.76
N THR A 302 -9.01 13.27 -21.23
CA THR A 302 -7.68 12.87 -21.74
C THR A 302 -7.80 12.08 -23.05
N ALA A 303 -8.81 11.22 -23.19
CA ALA A 303 -9.11 10.55 -24.46
C ALA A 303 -9.58 11.52 -25.56
N ALA A 304 -10.38 12.54 -25.23
CA ALA A 304 -10.82 13.56 -26.18
C ALA A 304 -9.67 14.46 -26.67
N ARG A 305 -8.69 14.78 -25.80
CA ARG A 305 -7.47 15.52 -26.18
C ARG A 305 -6.48 14.70 -27.01
N GLY A 306 -6.48 13.37 -26.88
CA GLY A 306 -5.70 12.48 -27.75
C GLY A 306 -6.30 12.31 -29.15
N GLY A 307 -7.63 12.48 -29.29
CA GLY A 307 -8.33 12.36 -30.57
C GLY A 307 -8.21 13.57 -31.49
N GLU A 308 -8.01 14.77 -30.96
CA GLU A 308 -7.89 16.00 -31.78
C GLU A 308 -6.50 16.20 -32.42
N MET A 309 -5.48 15.43 -32.01
CA MET A 309 -4.14 15.53 -32.59
C MET A 309 -3.90 14.65 -33.83
N GLN A 310 -4.83 13.75 -34.19
CA GLN A 310 -4.67 12.87 -35.36
C GLN A 310 -5.48 13.26 -36.61
N VAL A 311 -6.28 14.34 -36.58
CA VAL A 311 -7.08 14.76 -37.75
C VAL A 311 -6.46 15.94 -38.53
N ALA A 312 -5.38 16.55 -38.04
CA ALA A 312 -4.76 17.72 -38.69
C ALA A 312 -3.60 17.40 -39.66
N SER A 313 -3.28 16.13 -39.96
CA SER A 313 -2.15 15.74 -40.82
C SER A 313 -2.53 15.11 -42.16
N ALA A 314 -3.79 15.18 -42.59
CA ALA A 314 -4.26 14.57 -43.84
C ALA A 314 -4.91 15.58 -44.82
N ALA A 315 -4.36 16.80 -44.90
CA ALA A 315 -4.74 17.78 -45.91
C ALA A 315 -3.52 18.62 -46.33
N ASP A 316 -2.54 17.98 -46.96
CA ASP A 316 -1.71 18.60 -48.01
C ASP A 316 -0.80 17.55 -48.64
N LYS A 317 -1.29 16.96 -49.74
CA LYS A 317 -0.55 16.50 -50.95
C LYS A 317 -1.49 15.77 -51.89
#